data_AF-A0A843DUJ8-F1
#
_entry.id   AF-A0A843DUJ8-F1
#
_cell.length_a   1.000
_cell.length_b   1.000
_cell.length_c   1.000
_cell.angle_alpha   90.00
_cell.angle_beta   90.00
_cell.angle_gamma   90.00
#
_symmetry.space_group_name_H-M   'P 1'
#
loop_
_entity.id
_entity.type
_entity.pdbx_description
1 polymer ?
#
loop_
_entity_poly.entity_id
_entity_poly.type
_entity_poly.pdbx_seq_one_letter_code
_entity_poly.pdbx_strand_id
1 'polypeptide(L)'
;MSLFITVDGKKTELSEGTSISELRETQTSDFMYALVNGRHEESDYVLSDGDTIHIVKKGCSDEETSEHSLIQRYSVEKFEKISKARIGIAGLGGIGSHVAVSLVRAGIRDLVIADFDCVDITNLSRQNYSMKDLGLPKSEATERVLKSIAPWIKVEAHNIRLTEDNVAEIFGNCDIVIEAFDSPEAKAMLVSAMYESHPEKWIVSCSGMAGFDSTSTMDIKQRFGHV
;
A
#
# COMPACT_ATOMS: atom_id res chain seq x y z
N MET A 1 12.66 9.01 41.23
CA MET A 1 13.10 7.62 41.01
C MET A 1 13.48 7.47 39.54
N SER A 2 14.00 6.32 39.10
CA SER A 2 14.21 6.03 37.68
C SER A 2 12.94 5.46 37.06
N LEU A 3 12.75 5.73 35.76
CA LEU A 3 11.67 5.24 34.91
C LEU A 3 12.26 4.33 33.82
N PHE A 4 11.63 3.20 33.53
CA PHE A 4 12.02 2.32 32.43
C PHE A 4 10.98 2.32 31.33
N ILE A 5 11.36 2.83 30.16
CA ILE A 5 10.49 2.88 28.97
C ILE A 5 11.13 2.14 27.80
N THR A 6 10.37 1.97 26.72
CA THR A 6 10.88 1.47 25.44
C THR A 6 10.80 2.58 24.41
N VAL A 7 11.93 2.97 23.81
CA VAL A 7 12.00 3.98 22.73
C VAL A 7 12.48 3.31 21.46
N ASP A 8 11.67 3.32 20.40
CA ASP A 8 11.95 2.64 19.12
C ASP A 8 12.44 1.19 19.33
N GLY A 9 11.75 0.45 20.20
CA GLY A 9 12.08 -0.94 20.56
C GLY A 9 13.26 -1.12 21.54
N LYS A 10 13.93 -0.05 21.98
CA LYS A 10 15.07 -0.11 22.92
C LYS A 10 14.68 0.32 24.32
N LYS A 11 15.03 -0.51 25.31
CA LYS A 11 14.85 -0.14 26.73
C LYS A 11 15.74 1.06 27.09
N THR A 12 15.11 2.08 27.66
CA THR A 12 15.75 3.33 28.05
C THR A 12 15.39 3.64 29.50
N GLU A 13 16.39 3.98 30.31
CA GLU A 13 16.21 4.46 31.68
C GLU A 13 16.22 6.00 31.67
N LEU A 14 15.19 6.61 32.25
CA LEU A 14 15.03 8.06 32.37
C LEU A 14 14.74 8.47 33.81
N SER A 15 14.78 9.77 34.09
CA SER A 15 14.33 10.28 35.39
C SER A 15 12.80 10.28 35.43
N GLU A 16 12.21 9.98 36.58
CA GLU A 16 10.77 10.20 36.77
C GLU A 16 10.41 11.68 36.54
N GLY A 17 9.24 11.89 35.93
CA GLY A 17 8.77 13.23 35.58
C GLY A 17 9.26 13.73 34.22
N THR A 18 10.13 12.98 33.54
CA THR A 18 10.55 13.33 32.17
C THR A 18 9.35 13.36 31.23
N SER A 19 9.21 14.46 30.50
CA SER A 19 8.17 14.64 29.49
C SER A 19 8.65 14.31 28.08
N ILE A 20 7.72 14.21 27.12
CA ILE A 20 8.08 14.07 25.70
C ILE A 20 8.93 15.25 25.22
N SER A 21 8.66 16.47 25.68
CA SER A 21 9.43 17.65 25.28
C SER A 21 10.88 17.57 25.75
N GLU A 22 11.10 17.13 26.99
CA GLU A 22 12.46 16.87 27.50
C GLU A 22 13.14 15.73 26.73
N LEU A 23 12.41 14.65 26.41
CA LEU A 23 12.94 13.58 25.58
C LEU A 23 13.37 14.11 24.20
N ARG A 24 12.58 14.99 23.59
CA ARG A 24 12.87 15.60 22.28
C ARG A 24 14.16 16.41 22.27
N GLU A 25 14.47 17.14 23.35
CA GLU A 25 15.70 17.94 23.45
C GLU A 25 16.97 17.09 23.35
N THR A 26 16.88 15.80 23.68
CA THR A 26 18.00 14.85 23.61
C THR A 26 18.15 14.14 22.26
N GLN A 27 17.26 14.42 21.30
CA GLN A 27 17.18 13.72 20.01
C GLN A 27 17.67 14.57 18.82
N THR A 28 17.73 13.94 17.64
CA THR A 28 18.16 14.57 16.38
C THR A 28 17.15 15.63 15.89
N SER A 29 17.64 16.61 15.11
CA SER A 29 16.86 17.78 14.66
C SER A 29 15.69 17.47 13.71
N ASP A 30 15.61 16.24 13.22
CA ASP A 30 14.52 15.72 12.38
C ASP A 30 13.35 15.13 13.19
N PHE A 31 13.42 15.13 14.53
CA PHE A 31 12.30 14.78 15.41
C PHE A 31 11.08 15.67 15.15
N MET A 32 9.98 15.06 14.71
CA MET A 32 8.70 15.75 14.52
C MET A 32 7.84 15.65 15.77
N TYR A 33 7.48 14.43 16.16
CA TYR A 33 6.65 14.10 17.33
C TYR A 33 6.93 12.66 17.76
N ALA A 34 6.34 12.22 18.87
CA ALA A 34 6.40 10.83 19.31
C ALA A 34 4.99 10.25 19.45
N LEU A 35 4.84 8.95 19.17
CA LEU A 35 3.66 8.19 19.53
C LEU A 35 3.89 7.54 20.89
N VAL A 36 3.03 7.83 21.86
CA VAL A 36 3.04 7.19 23.18
C VAL A 36 2.02 6.08 23.18
N ASN A 37 2.47 4.84 23.39
CA ASN A 37 1.64 3.64 23.36
C ASN A 37 0.80 3.59 22.06
N GLY A 38 1.41 4.02 20.95
CA GLY A 38 0.81 4.09 19.61
C GLY A 38 -0.11 5.28 19.36
N ARG A 39 -0.28 6.22 20.29
CA ARG A 39 -1.16 7.39 20.13
C ARG A 39 -0.37 8.68 19.96
N HIS A 40 -0.88 9.55 19.08
CA HIS A 40 -0.35 10.91 18.97
C HIS A 40 -0.85 11.72 20.17
N GLU A 41 0.07 12.14 21.04
CA GLU A 41 -0.24 13.01 22.16
C GLU A 41 0.06 14.48 21.76
N GLU A 42 -0.93 15.36 21.90
CA GLU A 42 -0.80 16.78 21.55
C GLU A 42 -0.27 17.64 22.72
N SER A 43 -0.40 17.14 23.95
CA SER A 43 0.10 17.78 25.16
C SER A 43 1.50 17.26 25.52
N ASP A 44 2.22 18.01 26.36
CA ASP A 44 3.51 17.57 26.89
C ASP A 44 3.31 16.44 27.90
N TYR A 45 3.14 15.23 27.39
CA TYR A 45 2.85 14.04 28.16
C TYR A 45 4.04 13.69 29.06
N VAL A 46 3.76 13.45 30.34
CA VAL A 46 4.74 12.99 31.32
C VAL A 46 4.82 11.47 31.28
N LEU A 47 6.01 10.96 30.98
CA LEU A 47 6.25 9.53 30.75
C LEU A 47 6.03 8.72 32.03
N SER A 48 5.44 7.54 31.84
CA SER A 48 5.13 6.55 32.88
C SER A 48 5.94 5.26 32.67
N ASP A 49 6.11 4.49 33.75
CA ASP A 49 6.93 3.27 33.71
C ASP A 49 6.28 2.25 32.78
N GLY A 50 7.07 1.67 31.88
CA GLY A 50 6.59 0.72 30.87
C GLY A 50 6.03 1.36 29.60
N ASP A 51 6.00 2.68 29.46
CA ASP A 51 5.56 3.32 28.22
C ASP A 51 6.40 2.88 27.02
N THR A 52 5.73 2.75 25.87
CA THR A 52 6.36 2.52 24.58
C THR A 52 6.27 3.78 23.74
N ILE A 53 7.41 4.28 23.30
CA ILE A 53 7.58 5.53 22.57
C ILE A 53 8.13 5.21 21.19
N HIS A 54 7.43 5.66 20.15
CA HIS A 54 7.95 5.64 18.78
C HIS A 54 8.23 7.07 18.32
N ILE A 55 9.48 7.36 17.99
CA ILE A 55 9.91 8.69 17.54
C ILE A 55 9.65 8.81 16.05
N VAL A 56 8.78 9.75 15.67
CA VAL A 56 8.51 10.04 14.26
C VAL A 56 9.44 11.14 13.77
N LYS A 57 10.24 10.82 12.75
CA LYS A 57 11.20 11.74 12.13
C LYS A 57 10.75 12.16 10.74
N LYS A 58 11.13 13.37 10.33
CA LYS A 58 10.78 13.88 9.00
C LYS A 58 11.35 12.97 7.90
N GLY A 59 10.46 12.44 7.06
CA GLY A 59 10.84 11.60 5.92
C GLY A 59 11.26 10.18 6.29
N CYS A 60 11.13 9.78 7.56
CA CYS A 60 11.32 8.41 8.01
C CYS A 60 9.99 7.89 8.54
N SER A 61 9.44 6.90 7.87
CA SER A 61 8.42 6.02 8.45
C SER A 61 9.09 4.66 8.63
N ASP A 62 9.19 4.18 9.86
CA ASP A 62 9.43 2.75 10.05
C ASP A 62 8.12 1.98 9.82
N GLU A 63 8.28 0.68 9.57
CA GLU A 63 7.17 -0.23 9.30
C GLU A 63 6.24 -0.30 10.52
N GLU A 64 6.79 -0.32 11.73
CA GLU A 64 6.07 -0.46 13.00
C GLU A 64 5.11 0.72 13.29
N THR A 65 5.55 1.96 13.11
CA THR A 65 4.70 3.16 13.25
C THR A 65 3.55 3.13 12.25
N SER A 66 3.83 2.70 11.03
CA SER A 66 2.84 2.62 9.95
C SER A 66 1.82 1.52 10.22
N GLU A 67 2.27 0.37 10.72
CA GLU A 67 1.41 -0.72 11.21
C GLU A 67 0.47 -0.25 12.31
N HIS A 68 1.01 0.42 13.34
CA HIS A 68 0.20 0.90 14.47
C HIS A 68 -0.95 1.80 14.02
N SER A 69 -0.69 2.73 13.09
CA SER A 69 -1.73 3.60 12.51
C SER A 69 -2.82 2.80 11.78
N LEU A 70 -2.43 1.78 11.01
CA LEU A 70 -3.36 0.92 10.27
C LEU A 70 -4.18 0.01 11.19
N ILE A 71 -3.55 -0.53 12.24
CA ILE A 71 -4.22 -1.33 13.28
C ILE A 71 -5.28 -0.51 13.99
N GLN A 72 -5.02 0.76 14.33
CA GLN A 72 -6.03 1.64 14.92
C GLN A 72 -7.23 1.87 13.99
N ARG A 73 -6.99 1.89 12.67
CA ARG A 73 -8.05 2.09 11.68
C ARG A 73 -8.90 0.83 11.44
N TYR A 74 -8.31 -0.36 11.42
CA TYR A 74 -8.98 -1.58 10.97
C TYR A 74 -9.24 -2.62 12.07
N SER A 75 -8.53 -2.56 13.20
CA SER A 75 -8.25 -3.65 14.17
C SER A 75 -7.05 -4.52 13.79
N VAL A 76 -6.45 -5.17 14.79
CA VAL A 76 -5.31 -6.09 14.62
C VAL A 76 -5.67 -7.23 13.67
N GLU A 77 -6.80 -7.90 13.90
CA GLU A 77 -7.25 -9.05 13.11
C GLU A 77 -7.45 -8.71 11.63
N LYS A 78 -8.06 -7.56 11.33
CA LYS A 78 -8.25 -7.13 9.95
C LYS A 78 -6.94 -6.72 9.30
N PHE A 79 -6.09 -6.00 10.03
CA PHE A 79 -4.78 -5.61 9.53
C PHE A 79 -3.93 -6.84 9.19
N GLU A 80 -3.91 -7.87 10.04
CA GLU A 80 -3.21 -9.12 9.74
C GLU A 80 -3.71 -9.80 8.46
N LYS A 81 -5.03 -9.80 8.23
CA LYS A 81 -5.59 -10.36 7.00
C LYS A 81 -5.18 -9.54 5.76
N ILE A 82 -5.19 -8.22 5.88
CA ILE A 82 -4.78 -7.31 4.79
C ILE A 82 -3.29 -7.49 4.50
N SER A 83 -2.42 -7.42 5.51
CA SER A 83 -0.97 -7.44 5.33
C SER A 83 -0.43 -8.75 4.77
N LYS A 84 -1.13 -9.87 5.02
CA LYS A 84 -0.80 -11.21 4.48
C LYS A 84 -1.29 -11.45 3.05
N ALA A 85 -2.19 -10.62 2.53
CA ALA A 85 -2.76 -10.82 1.20
C ALA A 85 -1.75 -10.48 0.10
N ARG A 86 -1.68 -11.33 -0.93
CA ARG A 86 -0.92 -11.09 -2.15
C ARG A 86 -1.87 -10.70 -3.28
N ILE A 87 -1.70 -9.51 -3.84
CA ILE A 87 -2.63 -8.98 -4.84
C ILE A 87 -1.94 -8.78 -6.19
N GLY A 88 -2.55 -9.31 -7.24
CA GLY A 88 -2.17 -9.10 -8.63
C GLY A 88 -2.86 -7.88 -9.22
N ILE A 89 -2.16 -7.07 -10.01
CA ILE A 89 -2.72 -5.93 -10.75
C ILE A 89 -2.29 -6.04 -12.21
N ALA A 90 -3.27 -6.26 -13.08
CA ALA A 90 -3.11 -6.35 -14.53
C ALA A 90 -3.48 -5.01 -15.18
N GLY A 91 -2.47 -4.29 -15.68
CA GLY A 91 -2.59 -2.94 -16.21
C GLY A 91 -2.29 -1.88 -15.15
N LEU A 92 -1.40 -0.95 -15.48
CA LEU A 92 -0.90 0.13 -14.62
C LEU A 92 -1.26 1.51 -15.21
N GLY A 93 -2.43 1.56 -15.82
CA GLY A 93 -3.06 2.78 -16.34
C GLY A 93 -3.69 3.64 -15.26
N GLY A 94 -4.75 4.38 -15.61
CA GLY A 94 -5.45 5.27 -14.69
C GLY A 94 -5.97 4.51 -13.47
N ILE A 95 -6.67 3.39 -13.67
CA ILE A 95 -7.23 2.61 -12.57
C ILE A 95 -6.11 1.89 -11.80
N GLY A 96 -5.28 1.11 -12.51
CA GLY A 96 -4.28 0.25 -11.87
C GLY A 96 -3.26 1.00 -11.02
N SER A 97 -2.74 2.14 -11.49
CA SER A 97 -1.78 2.94 -10.71
C SER A 97 -2.40 3.56 -9.45
N HIS A 98 -3.68 3.93 -9.49
CA HIS A 98 -4.42 4.42 -8.30
C HIS A 98 -4.76 3.30 -7.32
N VAL A 99 -5.14 2.14 -7.83
CA VAL A 99 -5.39 0.94 -7.01
C VAL A 99 -4.11 0.51 -6.29
N ALA A 100 -2.98 0.42 -7.00
CA ALA A 100 -1.70 0.02 -6.41
C ALA A 100 -1.32 0.93 -5.22
N VAL A 101 -1.37 2.25 -5.41
CA VAL A 101 -1.10 3.23 -4.35
C VAL A 101 -2.08 3.08 -3.17
N SER A 102 -3.36 2.88 -3.47
CA SER A 102 -4.40 2.76 -2.43
C SER A 102 -4.24 1.48 -1.60
N LEU A 103 -3.89 0.36 -2.24
CA LEU A 103 -3.65 -0.92 -1.59
C LEU A 103 -2.45 -0.86 -0.65
N VAL A 104 -1.33 -0.28 -1.10
CA VAL A 104 -0.15 -0.09 -0.24
C VAL A 104 -0.48 0.77 0.96
N ARG A 105 -1.22 1.88 0.77
CA ARG A 105 -1.68 2.74 1.87
C ARG A 105 -2.70 2.07 2.80
N ALA A 106 -3.40 1.05 2.34
CA ALA A 106 -4.32 0.27 3.17
C ALA A 106 -3.59 -0.81 4.00
N GLY A 107 -2.31 -1.07 3.72
CA GLY A 107 -1.49 -2.03 4.47
C GLY A 107 -1.12 -3.30 3.70
N ILE A 108 -1.41 -3.40 2.40
CA ILE A 108 -0.94 -4.53 1.58
C ILE A 108 0.59 -4.51 1.48
N ARG A 109 1.19 -5.70 1.58
CA ARG A 109 2.66 -5.87 1.60
C ARG A 109 3.24 -6.62 0.41
N ASP A 110 2.44 -7.36 -0.34
CA ASP A 110 2.89 -8.15 -1.48
C ASP A 110 2.02 -7.86 -2.71
N LEU A 111 2.62 -7.26 -3.74
CA LEU A 111 1.97 -6.95 -5.00
C LEU A 111 2.68 -7.62 -6.16
N VAL A 112 1.90 -8.19 -7.08
CA VAL A 112 2.37 -8.58 -8.41
C VAL A 112 1.75 -7.62 -9.41
N ILE A 113 2.57 -6.90 -10.18
CA ILE A 113 2.10 -5.88 -11.11
C ILE A 113 2.59 -6.17 -12.51
N ALA A 114 1.75 -5.96 -13.52
CA ALA A 114 2.12 -6.16 -14.91
C ALA A 114 1.54 -5.08 -15.83
N ASP A 115 2.40 -4.49 -16.65
CA ASP A 115 2.07 -3.59 -17.75
C ASP A 115 3.26 -3.59 -18.73
N PHE A 116 3.02 -3.34 -20.01
CA PHE A 116 4.06 -3.36 -21.06
C PHE A 116 4.38 -1.99 -21.63
N ASP A 117 3.60 -0.96 -21.28
CA ASP A 117 3.80 0.40 -21.75
C ASP A 117 4.90 1.12 -20.95
N CYS A 118 5.44 2.17 -21.55
CA CYS A 118 6.20 3.19 -20.83
C CYS A 118 5.31 4.36 -20.40
N VAL A 119 5.78 5.13 -19.41
CA VAL A 119 5.13 6.35 -18.94
C VAL A 119 5.28 7.45 -19.99
N ASP A 120 4.14 8.00 -20.43
CA ASP A 120 4.06 9.12 -21.37
C ASP A 120 3.60 10.42 -20.69
N ILE A 121 3.89 11.58 -21.30
CA ILE A 121 3.50 12.89 -20.77
C ILE A 121 1.98 13.03 -20.58
N THR A 122 1.19 12.45 -21.48
CA THR A 122 -0.28 12.44 -21.39
C THR A 122 -0.78 11.66 -20.17
N ASN A 123 0.06 10.80 -19.60
CA ASN A 123 -0.32 9.95 -18.48
C ASN A 123 -0.35 10.70 -17.14
N LEU A 124 0.49 11.73 -16.99
CA LEU A 124 0.68 12.47 -15.74
C LEU A 124 -0.59 13.16 -15.21
N SER A 125 -1.59 13.39 -16.07
CA SER A 125 -2.86 14.03 -15.69
C SER A 125 -3.80 13.11 -14.89
N ARG A 126 -3.59 11.79 -14.93
CA ARG A 126 -4.57 10.80 -14.42
C ARG A 126 -3.98 9.52 -13.84
N GLN A 127 -2.67 9.32 -13.94
CA GLN A 127 -1.95 8.16 -13.41
C GLN A 127 -0.99 8.62 -12.31
N ASN A 128 -0.65 7.73 -11.37
CA ASN A 128 0.27 8.04 -10.26
C ASN A 128 1.74 8.07 -10.68
N TYR A 129 2.07 8.88 -11.69
CA TYR A 129 3.43 9.10 -12.17
C TYR A 129 3.81 10.56 -12.07
N SER A 130 5.11 10.82 -12.05
CA SER A 130 5.69 12.15 -11.99
C SER A 130 6.55 12.42 -13.22
N MET A 131 6.99 13.68 -13.40
CA MET A 131 7.96 14.04 -14.46
C MET A 131 9.25 13.19 -14.42
N LYS A 132 9.61 12.65 -13.25
CA LYS A 132 10.79 11.81 -13.06
C LYS A 132 10.62 10.39 -13.65
N ASP A 133 9.39 10.00 -13.99
CA ASP A 133 9.05 8.67 -14.49
C ASP A 133 8.96 8.60 -16.01
N LEU A 134 8.97 9.74 -16.71
CA LEU A 134 8.78 9.78 -18.16
C LEU A 134 9.79 8.88 -18.89
N GLY A 135 9.27 8.02 -19.77
CA GLY A 135 10.05 7.05 -20.54
C GLY A 135 10.38 5.74 -19.82
N LEU A 136 10.18 5.64 -18.51
CA LEU A 136 10.34 4.37 -17.78
C LEU A 136 9.17 3.43 -18.09
N PRO A 137 9.39 2.10 -18.07
CA PRO A 137 8.30 1.14 -18.02
C PRO A 137 7.35 1.45 -16.88
N LYS A 138 6.04 1.37 -17.12
CA LYS A 138 5.01 1.66 -16.10
C LYS A 138 5.14 0.74 -14.88
N SER A 139 5.56 -0.51 -15.08
CA SER A 139 5.84 -1.47 -14.02
C SER A 139 6.96 -0.99 -13.09
N GLU A 140 8.10 -0.56 -13.64
CA GLU A 140 9.22 0.01 -12.88
C GLU A 140 8.85 1.34 -12.21
N ALA A 141 8.18 2.24 -12.93
CA ALA A 141 7.74 3.52 -12.39
C ALA A 141 6.75 3.33 -11.23
N THR A 142 5.81 2.39 -11.36
CA THR A 142 4.87 2.06 -10.29
C THR A 142 5.63 1.51 -9.08
N GLU A 143 6.51 0.53 -9.25
CA GLU A 143 7.32 0.00 -8.15
C GLU A 143 8.07 1.11 -7.40
N ARG A 144 8.69 2.04 -8.14
CA ARG A 144 9.39 3.20 -7.56
C ARG A 144 8.45 4.08 -6.73
N VAL A 145 7.26 4.36 -7.24
CA VAL A 145 6.23 5.14 -6.52
C VAL A 145 5.79 4.42 -5.26
N LEU A 146 5.51 3.11 -5.34
CA LEU A 146 5.08 2.33 -4.19
C LEU A 146 6.15 2.26 -3.09
N LYS A 147 7.42 2.05 -3.46
CA LYS A 147 8.55 2.06 -2.51
C LYS A 147 8.79 3.42 -1.87
N SER A 148 8.41 4.51 -2.54
CA SER A 148 8.45 5.85 -1.93
C SER A 148 7.35 6.09 -0.89
N ILE A 149 6.28 5.29 -0.93
CA ILE A 149 5.14 5.35 0.00
C ILE A 149 5.37 4.41 1.18
N ALA A 150 5.78 3.17 0.91
CA ALA A 150 6.03 2.13 1.90
C ALA A 150 7.32 1.38 1.53
N PRO A 151 8.48 1.76 2.08
CA PRO A 151 9.77 1.15 1.71
C PRO A 151 9.85 -0.38 1.92
N TRP A 152 9.02 -0.94 2.80
CA TRP A 152 8.93 -2.38 3.08
C TRP A 152 8.05 -3.16 2.08
N ILE A 153 7.39 -2.49 1.14
CA ILE A 153 6.54 -3.16 0.15
C ILE A 153 7.36 -4.14 -0.70
N LYS A 154 6.86 -5.37 -0.83
CA LYS A 154 7.35 -6.32 -1.83
C LYS A 154 6.54 -6.14 -3.11
N VAL A 155 7.25 -5.90 -4.20
CA VAL A 155 6.66 -5.73 -5.53
C VAL A 155 7.37 -6.67 -6.49
N GLU A 156 6.60 -7.52 -7.15
CA GLU A 156 7.02 -8.31 -8.29
C GLU A 156 6.52 -7.62 -9.56
N ALA A 157 7.41 -6.92 -10.25
CA ALA A 157 7.07 -6.07 -11.39
C ALA A 157 7.40 -6.77 -12.72
N HIS A 158 6.39 -6.94 -13.58
CA HIS A 158 6.51 -7.55 -14.89
C HIS A 158 6.31 -6.50 -15.98
N ASN A 159 7.37 -6.19 -16.72
CA ASN A 159 7.29 -5.37 -17.93
C ASN A 159 6.97 -6.25 -19.16
N ILE A 160 5.75 -6.78 -19.22
CA ILE A 160 5.34 -7.74 -20.26
C ILE A 160 3.88 -7.52 -20.66
N ARG A 161 3.58 -7.81 -21.94
CA ARG A 161 2.21 -7.85 -22.40
C ARG A 161 1.55 -9.14 -21.90
N LEU A 162 0.44 -8.97 -21.18
CA LEU A 162 -0.34 -10.10 -20.70
C LEU A 162 -1.08 -10.78 -21.86
N THR A 163 -1.02 -12.10 -21.89
CA THR A 163 -1.65 -12.99 -22.87
C THR A 163 -2.23 -14.20 -22.15
N GLU A 164 -3.08 -14.97 -22.84
CA GLU A 164 -3.68 -16.21 -22.31
C GLU A 164 -2.61 -17.18 -21.79
N ASP A 165 -1.44 -17.21 -22.43
CA ASP A 165 -0.35 -18.13 -22.10
C ASP A 165 0.41 -17.77 -20.80
N ASN A 166 0.41 -16.51 -20.37
CA ASN A 166 1.27 -16.05 -19.27
C ASN A 166 0.53 -15.57 -18.02
N VAL A 167 -0.76 -15.20 -18.13
CA VAL A 167 -1.51 -14.62 -17.00
C VAL A 167 -1.65 -15.60 -15.83
N ALA A 168 -1.84 -16.89 -16.11
CA ALA A 168 -1.95 -17.92 -15.08
C ALA A 168 -0.64 -18.11 -14.30
N GLU A 169 0.50 -18.06 -14.98
CA GLU A 169 1.81 -18.16 -14.34
C GLU A 169 2.09 -16.94 -13.46
N ILE A 170 1.83 -15.74 -13.98
CA ILE A 170 2.11 -14.47 -13.29
C ILE A 170 1.21 -14.31 -12.06
N PHE A 171 -0.09 -14.60 -12.18
CA PHE A 171 -1.08 -14.27 -11.14
C PHE A 171 -1.60 -15.46 -10.34
N GLY A 172 -1.28 -16.71 -10.70
CA GLY A 172 -1.82 -17.91 -10.04
C GLY A 172 -1.55 -17.98 -8.53
N ASN A 173 -0.46 -17.38 -8.07
CA ASN A 173 -0.11 -17.30 -6.65
C ASN A 173 -0.71 -16.09 -5.90
N CYS A 174 -1.48 -15.23 -6.57
CA CYS A 174 -2.17 -14.12 -5.91
C CYS A 174 -3.48 -14.61 -5.28
N ASP A 175 -3.92 -13.98 -4.19
CA ASP A 175 -5.23 -14.24 -3.57
C ASP A 175 -6.36 -13.55 -4.33
N ILE A 176 -6.06 -12.36 -4.85
CA ILE A 176 -6.97 -11.50 -5.60
C ILE A 176 -6.22 -10.97 -6.82
N VAL A 177 -6.87 -10.99 -7.99
CA VAL A 177 -6.38 -10.36 -9.22
C VAL A 177 -7.28 -9.19 -9.57
N ILE A 178 -6.69 -8.03 -9.74
CA ILE A 178 -7.36 -6.81 -10.14
C ILE A 178 -7.08 -6.58 -11.61
N GLU A 179 -8.15 -6.55 -12.39
CA GLU A 179 -8.12 -6.26 -13.81
C GLU A 179 -8.40 -4.77 -14.05
N ALA A 180 -7.44 -4.09 -14.69
CA ALA A 180 -7.45 -2.66 -14.90
C ALA A 180 -7.08 -2.27 -16.34
N PHE A 181 -7.44 -3.11 -17.33
CA PHE A 181 -7.24 -2.81 -18.75
C PHE A 181 -8.28 -1.81 -19.28
N ASP A 182 -7.91 -1.16 -20.38
CA ASP A 182 -8.75 -0.24 -21.12
C ASP A 182 -9.48 -0.88 -22.31
N SER A 183 -9.09 -2.09 -22.73
CA SER A 183 -9.75 -2.82 -23.82
C SER A 183 -10.69 -3.94 -23.32
N PRO A 184 -11.91 -4.06 -23.87
CA PRO A 184 -12.80 -5.18 -23.58
C PRO A 184 -12.19 -6.56 -23.86
N GLU A 185 -11.36 -6.66 -24.90
CA GLU A 185 -10.73 -7.91 -25.31
C GLU A 185 -9.71 -8.39 -24.28
N ALA A 186 -8.82 -7.51 -23.80
CA ALA A 186 -7.84 -7.88 -22.77
C ALA A 186 -8.51 -8.22 -21.44
N LYS A 187 -9.60 -7.53 -21.11
CA LYS A 187 -10.43 -7.84 -19.94
C LYS A 187 -11.02 -9.24 -20.03
N ALA A 188 -11.66 -9.57 -21.16
CA ALA A 188 -12.23 -10.89 -21.38
C ALA A 188 -11.16 -11.98 -21.36
N MET A 189 -10.00 -11.72 -21.94
CA MET A 189 -8.85 -12.62 -21.95
C MET A 189 -8.41 -12.98 -20.52
N LEU A 190 -8.09 -11.99 -19.69
CA LEU A 190 -7.60 -12.24 -18.33
C LEU A 190 -8.67 -12.96 -17.48
N VAL A 191 -9.92 -12.50 -17.55
CA VAL A 191 -11.01 -13.11 -16.78
C VAL A 191 -11.20 -14.57 -17.19
N SER A 192 -11.21 -14.88 -18.48
CA SER A 192 -11.41 -16.24 -18.97
C SER A 192 -10.24 -17.15 -18.59
N ALA A 193 -9.01 -16.72 -18.86
CA ALA A 193 -7.82 -17.52 -18.56
C ALA A 193 -7.65 -17.79 -17.06
N MET A 194 -7.90 -16.80 -16.19
CA MET A 194 -7.85 -16.99 -14.74
C MET A 194 -9.01 -17.84 -14.23
N TYR A 195 -10.21 -17.69 -14.77
CA TYR A 195 -11.36 -18.51 -14.40
C TYR A 195 -11.18 -19.98 -14.78
N GLU A 196 -10.55 -20.26 -15.92
CA GLU A 196 -10.27 -21.63 -16.37
C GLU A 196 -9.13 -22.29 -15.58
N SER A 197 -8.06 -21.56 -15.29
CA SER A 197 -6.85 -22.11 -14.66
C SER A 197 -6.87 -22.10 -13.13
N HIS A 198 -7.47 -21.07 -12.54
CA HIS A 198 -7.48 -20.81 -11.09
C HIS A 198 -8.87 -20.33 -10.66
N PRO A 199 -9.92 -21.17 -10.85
CA PRO A 199 -11.28 -20.77 -10.57
C PRO A 199 -11.45 -20.28 -9.14
N GLU A 200 -10.69 -20.76 -8.15
CA GLU A 200 -10.81 -20.38 -6.75
C GLU A 200 -10.36 -18.94 -6.40
N LYS A 201 -9.72 -18.24 -7.34
CA LYS A 201 -9.17 -16.90 -7.10
C LYS A 201 -10.20 -15.81 -7.34
N TRP A 202 -10.15 -14.78 -6.51
CA TRP A 202 -11.03 -13.63 -6.68
C TRP A 202 -10.53 -12.74 -7.80
N ILE A 203 -11.40 -12.42 -8.74
CA ILE A 203 -11.12 -11.44 -9.80
C ILE A 203 -12.00 -10.22 -9.57
N VAL A 204 -11.36 -9.06 -9.45
CA VAL A 204 -12.03 -7.76 -9.38
C VAL A 204 -11.77 -7.03 -10.70
N SER A 205 -12.81 -6.87 -11.50
CA SER A 205 -12.72 -6.16 -12.78
C SER A 205 -13.34 -4.78 -12.67
N CYS A 206 -12.64 -3.79 -13.24
CA CYS A 206 -13.10 -2.40 -13.26
C CYS A 206 -13.39 -1.95 -14.69
N SER A 207 -14.48 -1.21 -14.89
CA SER A 207 -14.77 -0.52 -16.16
C SER A 207 -14.50 0.96 -16.00
N GLY A 208 -13.62 1.52 -16.85
CA GLY A 208 -13.36 2.96 -16.87
C GLY A 208 -14.56 3.71 -17.46
N MET A 209 -15.20 4.56 -16.66
CA MET A 209 -16.40 5.32 -17.05
C MET A 209 -16.11 6.82 -17.25
N ALA A 210 -14.84 7.19 -17.47
CA ALA A 210 -14.43 8.60 -17.58
C ALA A 210 -15.20 9.31 -18.70
N GLY A 211 -15.89 10.40 -18.36
CA GLY A 211 -16.69 11.18 -19.31
C GLY A 211 -18.04 10.59 -19.71
N PHE A 212 -18.45 9.47 -19.10
CA PHE A 212 -19.71 8.80 -19.44
C PHE A 212 -20.87 9.18 -18.52
N ASP A 213 -20.63 9.26 -17.20
CA ASP A 213 -21.67 9.55 -16.20
C ASP A 213 -21.08 10.13 -14.90
N SER A 214 -21.94 10.53 -13.98
CA SER A 214 -21.59 10.96 -12.63
C SER A 214 -20.91 9.83 -11.84
N THR A 215 -19.93 10.17 -11.01
CA THR A 215 -19.30 9.22 -10.09
C THR A 215 -20.29 8.60 -9.09
N SER A 216 -21.43 9.26 -8.85
CA SER A 216 -22.50 8.76 -7.98
C SER A 216 -23.24 7.54 -8.55
N THR A 217 -23.04 7.20 -9.83
CA THR A 217 -23.69 6.03 -10.46
C THR A 217 -22.81 4.78 -10.48
N MET A 218 -21.62 4.83 -9.85
CA MET A 218 -20.80 3.63 -9.66
C MET A 218 -21.53 2.58 -8.82
N ASP A 219 -21.54 1.35 -9.32
CA ASP A 219 -22.20 0.20 -8.70
C ASP A 219 -21.26 -1.01 -8.71
N ILE A 220 -21.40 -1.88 -7.72
CA ILE A 220 -20.60 -3.10 -7.58
C ILE A 220 -21.53 -4.28 -7.82
N LYS A 221 -21.19 -5.10 -8.83
CA LYS A 221 -21.97 -6.30 -9.18
C LYS A 221 -21.11 -7.54 -9.09
N GLN A 222 -21.52 -8.50 -8.28
CA GLN A 222 -21.00 -9.86 -8.34
C GLN A 222 -21.67 -10.59 -9.51
N ARG A 223 -20.90 -10.94 -10.53
CA ARG A 223 -21.40 -11.63 -11.74
C ARG A 223 -21.26 -13.13 -11.67
N PHE A 224 -20.22 -13.59 -10.98
CA PHE A 224 -19.87 -14.99 -10.80
C PHE A 224 -19.53 -15.18 -9.32
N GLY A 225 -19.84 -16.34 -8.75
CA GLY A 225 -19.60 -16.61 -7.33
C GLY A 225 -19.12 -18.02 -7.11
N HIS A 226 -18.18 -18.15 -6.17
CA HIS A 226 -17.93 -19.39 -5.46
C HIS A 226 -19.04 -19.56 -4.41
N VAL A 227 -19.67 -20.73 -4.41
CA VAL A 227 -20.54 -21.17 -3.31
C VAL A 227 -19.66 -21.51 -2.11
#